data_AF-A0A2U9S775-F1
#
_entry.id   AF-A0A2U9S775-F1
#
_cell.length_a   1.000
_cell.length_b   1.000
_cell.length_c   1.000
_cell.angle_alpha   90.00
_cell.angle_beta   90.00
_cell.angle_gamma   90.00
#
_symmetry.space_group_name_H-M   'P 1'
#
loop_
_entity.id
_entity.type
_entity.pdbx_description
1 polymer ?
#
loop_
_entity_poly.entity_id
_entity_poly.type
_entity_poly.pdbx_seq_one_letter_code
_entity_poly.pdbx_strand_id
1 'polypeptide(L)'
;MAQQVLNLCLDLNVWCAAFLADRKGARNTASQTLVGMVRSGHAADAPLQLVASWGMLTRLRKVFEVDWGVPRPTVDLLVETIAGYARLGPAGTAPHLTLGGTGLMPMRDEEDAHVVDTAIAGGAHLLVTANFDDFLGLKGREMESGRVALVETAKARLIVAHPFRAVEWLRTGRLPVL
;
A
#
# COMPACT_ATOMS: atom_id res chain seq x y z
N MET A 1 3.39 -15.86 22.64
CA MET A 1 4.34 -15.58 21.53
C MET A 1 3.90 -14.27 20.91
N ALA A 2 4.78 -13.29 20.73
CA ALA A 2 4.39 -12.03 20.10
C ALA A 2 4.05 -12.30 18.64
N GLN A 3 2.84 -11.93 18.22
CA GLN A 3 2.38 -12.12 16.84
C GLN A 3 3.13 -11.12 15.95
N GLN A 4 3.75 -11.58 14.87
CA GLN A 4 4.55 -10.72 13.99
C GLN A 4 3.63 -9.72 13.29
N VAL A 5 3.92 -8.42 13.42
CA VAL A 5 3.17 -7.35 12.77
C VAL A 5 3.47 -7.35 11.27
N LEU A 6 2.40 -7.30 10.46
CA LEU A 6 2.50 -7.23 9.01
C LEU A 6 2.49 -5.78 8.52
N ASN A 7 3.65 -5.29 8.12
CA ASN A 7 3.79 -4.00 7.45
C ASN A 7 3.30 -4.08 5.99
N LEU A 8 2.24 -3.35 5.68
CA LEU A 8 1.58 -3.32 4.38
C LEU A 8 1.64 -1.91 3.78
N CYS A 9 2.12 -1.79 2.54
CA CYS A 9 2.01 -0.57 1.75
C CYS A 9 0.89 -0.75 0.71
N LEU A 10 -0.07 0.18 0.69
CA LEU A 10 -1.11 0.23 -0.35
C LEU A 10 -0.81 1.39 -1.29
N ASP A 11 -0.69 1.08 -2.57
CA ASP A 11 -0.51 2.08 -3.62
C ASP A 11 -1.73 3.01 -3.73
N LEU A 12 -1.52 4.21 -4.28
CA LEU A 12 -2.54 5.23 -4.51
C LEU A 12 -3.69 4.70 -5.35
N ASN A 13 -3.40 3.88 -6.36
CA ASN A 13 -4.41 3.27 -7.21
C ASN A 13 -5.39 2.38 -6.42
N VAL A 14 -4.95 1.74 -5.33
CA VAL A 14 -5.81 0.91 -4.47
C VAL A 14 -6.78 1.80 -3.69
N TRP A 15 -6.30 2.90 -3.11
CA TRP A 15 -7.14 3.88 -2.40
C TRP A 15 -8.17 4.51 -3.34
N CYS A 16 -7.71 4.95 -4.51
CA CYS A 16 -8.55 5.50 -5.58
C CYS A 16 -9.63 4.50 -6.03
N ALA A 17 -9.25 3.24 -6.27
CA ALA A 17 -10.19 2.19 -6.67
C ALA A 17 -11.23 1.88 -5.59
N ALA A 18 -10.84 1.86 -4.31
CA ALA A 18 -11.77 1.67 -3.21
C ALA A 18 -12.80 2.80 -3.13
N PHE A 19 -12.34 4.06 -3.22
CA PHE A 19 -13.22 5.23 -3.22
C PHE A 19 -14.21 5.23 -4.38
N LEU A 20 -13.75 4.91 -5.60
CA LEU A 20 -14.62 4.82 -6.78
C LEU A 20 -15.63 3.68 -6.64
N ALA A 21 -15.24 2.55 -6.06
CA ALA A 21 -16.14 1.44 -5.79
C ALA A 21 -17.25 1.86 -4.82
N ASP A 22 -16.91 2.57 -3.74
CA ASP A 22 -17.88 3.11 -2.78
C ASP A 22 -18.86 4.07 -3.46
N ARG A 23 -18.34 5.02 -4.26
CA ARG A 23 -19.17 6.00 -4.99
C ARG A 23 -20.11 5.35 -6.01
N LYS A 24 -19.71 4.23 -6.63
CA LYS A 24 -20.53 3.45 -7.57
C LYS A 24 -21.51 2.50 -6.88
N GLY A 25 -21.51 2.42 -5.54
CA GLY A 25 -22.31 1.47 -4.78
C GLY A 25 -21.87 0.02 -4.95
N ALA A 26 -20.68 -0.22 -5.52
CA ALA A 26 -20.10 -1.55 -5.62
C ALA A 26 -19.69 -2.04 -4.23
N ARG A 27 -19.69 -3.35 -4.04
CA ARG A 27 -19.37 -3.99 -2.76
C ARG A 27 -18.38 -5.13 -2.97
N ASN A 28 -17.60 -5.41 -1.93
CA ASN A 28 -16.70 -6.56 -1.87
C ASN A 28 -15.61 -6.57 -2.95
N THR A 29 -15.18 -5.39 -3.41
CA THR A 29 -14.00 -5.31 -4.29
C THR A 29 -12.72 -5.64 -3.51
N ALA A 30 -11.67 -6.03 -4.23
CA ALA A 30 -10.37 -6.30 -3.61
C ALA A 30 -9.83 -5.05 -2.89
N SER A 31 -9.90 -3.88 -3.54
CA SER A 31 -9.44 -2.61 -2.96
C SER A 31 -10.23 -2.21 -1.71
N GLN A 32 -11.57 -2.33 -1.72
CA GLN A 32 -12.37 -2.09 -0.51
C GLN A 32 -12.00 -3.05 0.62
N THR A 33 -11.73 -4.32 0.30
CA THR A 33 -11.31 -5.32 1.29
C THR A 33 -9.98 -4.94 1.93
N LEU A 34 -8.99 -4.54 1.12
CA LEU A 34 -7.67 -4.12 1.58
C LEU A 34 -7.73 -2.88 2.47
N VAL A 35 -8.48 -1.86 2.05
CA VAL A 35 -8.74 -0.66 2.86
C VAL A 35 -9.45 -1.02 4.16
N GLY A 36 -10.40 -1.96 4.11
CA GLY A 36 -11.07 -2.49 5.29
C GLY A 36 -10.11 -3.13 6.30
N MET A 37 -9.16 -3.93 5.83
CA MET A 37 -8.12 -4.55 6.67
C MET A 37 -7.18 -3.53 7.30
N VAL A 38 -6.79 -2.49 6.53
CA VAL A 38 -6.01 -1.36 7.06
C VAL A 38 -6.77 -0.64 8.16
N ARG A 39 -8.06 -0.36 7.93
CA ARG A 39 -8.91 0.31 8.92
C ARG A 39 -9.09 -0.52 10.20
N SER A 40 -9.19 -1.85 10.09
CA SER A 40 -9.28 -2.72 11.28
C SER A 40 -7.92 -2.98 11.94
N GLY A 41 -6.81 -2.63 11.30
CA GLY A 41 -5.46 -2.89 11.78
C GLY A 41 -5.10 -4.37 11.89
N HIS A 42 -5.79 -5.24 11.13
CA HIS A 42 -5.63 -6.69 11.20
C HIS A 42 -5.85 -7.35 9.83
N ALA A 43 -5.13 -8.44 9.58
CA ALA A 43 -5.32 -9.35 8.45
C ALA A 43 -5.20 -10.80 8.94
N ALA A 44 -6.26 -11.59 8.75
CA ALA A 44 -6.43 -12.88 9.43
C ALA A 44 -6.17 -12.69 10.94
N ASP A 45 -5.25 -13.47 11.51
CA ASP A 45 -4.86 -13.35 12.92
C ASP A 45 -3.67 -12.40 13.14
N ALA A 46 -3.08 -11.81 12.09
CA ALA A 46 -1.91 -10.95 12.23
C ALA A 46 -2.30 -9.46 12.38
N PRO A 47 -1.69 -8.72 13.33
CA PRO A 47 -1.81 -7.27 13.35
C PRO A 47 -1.20 -6.67 12.08
N LEU A 48 -1.87 -5.69 11.50
CA LEU A 48 -1.50 -5.05 10.23
C LEU A 48 -1.16 -3.59 10.47
N GLN A 49 0.01 -3.19 10.01
CA GLN A 49 0.54 -1.83 10.10
C GLN A 49 0.62 -1.21 8.70
N LEU A 50 -0.03 -0.08 8.50
CA LEU A 50 0.06 0.65 7.23
C LEU A 50 1.42 1.36 7.11
N VAL A 51 2.09 1.16 5.99
CA VAL A 51 3.26 1.90 5.54
C VAL A 51 2.83 2.89 4.45
N ALA A 52 3.14 4.16 4.65
CA ALA A 52 2.83 5.23 3.69
C ALA A 52 3.87 6.35 3.77
N SER A 53 3.85 7.28 2.82
CA SER A 53 4.65 8.50 2.90
C SER A 53 3.79 9.74 2.75
N TRP A 54 4.26 10.86 3.29
CA TRP A 54 3.64 12.16 3.05
C TRP A 54 3.58 12.48 1.55
N GLY A 55 4.62 12.12 0.78
CA GLY A 55 4.59 12.25 -0.68
C GLY A 55 3.44 11.49 -1.34
N MET A 56 3.18 10.24 -0.93
CA MET A 56 2.00 9.48 -1.39
C MET A 56 0.69 10.19 -1.02
N LEU A 57 0.55 10.66 0.22
CA LEU A 57 -0.66 11.35 0.67
C LEU A 57 -0.90 12.68 -0.06
N THR A 58 0.15 13.44 -0.36
CA THR A 58 0.07 14.68 -1.14
C THR A 58 -0.38 14.42 -2.57
N ARG A 59 0.08 13.33 -3.19
CA ARG A 59 -0.40 12.91 -4.52
C ARG A 59 -1.85 12.47 -4.49
N LEU A 60 -2.22 11.66 -3.50
CA LEU A 60 -3.60 11.22 -3.29
C LEU A 60 -4.55 12.43 -3.17
N ARG A 61 -4.14 13.43 -2.38
CA ARG A 61 -4.86 14.70 -2.26
C ARG A 61 -5.05 15.38 -3.62
N LYS A 62 -3.97 15.51 -4.40
CA LYS A 62 -4.02 16.13 -5.73
C LYS A 62 -5.02 15.41 -6.63
N VAL A 63 -4.99 14.08 -6.68
CA VAL A 63 -5.94 13.29 -7.48
C VAL A 63 -7.38 13.56 -7.07
N PHE A 64 -7.67 13.53 -5.77
CA PHE A 64 -9.04 13.76 -5.29
C PHE A 64 -9.52 15.20 -5.53
N GLU A 65 -8.71 16.20 -5.22
CA GLU A 65 -9.10 17.62 -5.34
C GLU A 65 -9.13 18.08 -6.79
N VAL A 66 -8.04 17.84 -7.54
CA VAL A 66 -7.83 18.42 -8.87
C VAL A 66 -8.50 17.57 -9.94
N ASP A 67 -8.23 16.27 -9.97
CA ASP A 67 -8.67 15.43 -11.09
C ASP A 67 -10.13 15.03 -10.92
N TRP A 68 -10.59 14.81 -9.68
CA TRP A 68 -11.93 14.28 -9.40
C TRP A 68 -12.90 15.31 -8.78
N GLY A 69 -12.42 16.52 -8.48
CA GLY A 69 -13.26 17.60 -7.95
C GLY A 69 -13.92 17.28 -6.60
N VAL A 70 -13.30 16.43 -5.79
CA VAL A 70 -13.81 16.09 -4.45
C VAL A 70 -13.66 17.32 -3.54
N PRO A 71 -14.70 17.69 -2.74
CA PRO A 71 -14.61 18.83 -1.85
C PRO A 71 -13.43 18.73 -0.89
N ARG A 72 -12.67 19.83 -0.77
CA ARG A 72 -11.48 19.90 0.08
C ARG A 72 -11.68 19.38 1.52
N PRO A 73 -12.78 19.70 2.24
CA PRO A 73 -13.00 19.15 3.58
C PRO A 73 -13.08 17.61 3.61
N THR A 74 -13.61 16.99 2.56
CA THR A 74 -13.68 15.53 2.42
C THR A 74 -12.29 14.94 2.15
N VAL A 75 -11.47 15.61 1.33
CA VAL A 75 -10.10 15.17 1.05
C VAL A 75 -9.21 15.32 2.27
N ASP A 76 -9.34 16.43 3.01
CA ASP A 76 -8.66 16.65 4.28
C ASP A 76 -8.92 15.50 5.25
N LEU A 77 -10.19 15.19 5.50
CA LEU A 77 -10.59 14.11 6.39
C LEU A 77 -10.03 12.75 5.94
N LEU A 78 -10.09 12.46 4.64
CA LEU A 78 -9.60 11.19 4.08
C LEU A 78 -8.09 11.04 4.25
N VAL A 79 -7.32 12.07 3.89
CA VAL A 79 -5.86 12.07 4.00
C VAL A 79 -5.42 11.97 5.47
N GLU A 80 -6.05 12.73 6.36
CA GLU A 80 -5.76 12.67 7.79
C GLU A 80 -6.08 11.29 8.39
N THR A 81 -7.17 10.66 7.95
CA THR A 81 -7.55 9.31 8.37
C THR A 81 -6.52 8.28 7.94
N ILE A 82 -6.07 8.29 6.67
CA ILE A 82 -5.04 7.38 6.17
C ILE A 82 -3.71 7.62 6.91
N ALA A 83 -3.34 8.88 7.13
CA ALA A 83 -2.16 9.23 7.91
C ALA A 83 -2.28 8.75 9.36
N GLY A 84 -3.48 8.77 9.94
CA GLY A 84 -3.80 8.20 11.25
C GLY A 84 -3.52 6.70 11.31
N TYR A 85 -3.95 5.93 10.31
CA TYR A 85 -3.66 4.49 10.22
C TYR A 85 -2.16 4.20 10.16
N ALA A 86 -1.39 5.00 9.40
CA ALA A 86 0.06 4.84 9.31
C ALA A 86 0.81 5.28 10.59
N ARG A 87 0.26 6.24 11.36
CA ARG A 87 0.87 6.77 12.59
C ARG A 87 0.61 5.93 13.83
N LEU A 88 -0.62 5.43 13.99
CA LEU A 88 -1.06 4.85 15.26
C LEU A 88 -0.82 3.34 15.34
N GLY A 89 -0.93 2.63 14.22
CA GLY A 89 -0.54 1.22 14.13
C GLY A 89 -1.27 0.25 15.07
N PRO A 90 -1.03 -1.07 14.95
CA PRO A 90 -1.32 -1.99 16.03
C PRO A 90 -0.37 -1.72 17.21
N ALA A 91 -0.95 -1.68 18.41
CA ALA A 91 -0.39 -1.19 19.68
C ALA A 91 1.16 -1.24 19.79
N GLY A 92 1.81 -0.08 19.60
CA GLY A 92 3.20 0.14 19.98
C GLY A 92 4.26 -0.12 18.91
N THR A 93 3.87 -0.40 17.66
CA THR A 93 4.83 -0.38 16.54
C THR A 93 5.11 1.05 16.07
N ALA A 94 6.39 1.36 15.83
CA ALA A 94 6.82 2.71 15.45
C ALA A 94 6.11 3.15 14.15
N PRO A 95 5.75 4.44 14.01
CA PRO A 95 5.01 4.92 12.85
C PRO A 95 5.75 4.65 11.54
N HIS A 96 5.05 4.10 10.56
CA HIS A 96 5.60 3.83 9.22
C HIS A 96 5.20 4.91 8.20
N LEU A 97 4.90 6.12 8.70
CA LEU A 97 4.70 7.30 7.88
C LEU A 97 6.04 8.00 7.63
N THR A 98 6.59 7.79 6.45
CA THR A 98 7.87 8.41 6.06
C THR A 98 7.66 9.78 5.42
N LEU A 99 8.67 10.65 5.44
CA LEU A 99 8.64 11.93 4.71
C LEU A 99 8.61 11.70 3.19
N GLY A 100 9.18 10.59 2.73
CA GLY A 100 9.28 10.18 1.35
C GLY A 100 10.51 9.28 1.14
N GLY A 101 10.40 8.35 0.19
CA GLY A 101 11.52 7.61 -0.36
C GLY A 101 12.32 8.49 -1.32
N THR A 102 13.64 8.53 -1.18
CA THR A 102 14.56 9.54 -1.74
C THR A 102 14.71 9.55 -3.28
N GLY A 103 13.87 8.84 -4.03
CA GLY A 103 13.93 8.77 -5.49
C GLY A 103 15.22 8.13 -6.00
N LEU A 104 15.79 7.19 -5.23
CA LEU A 104 17.08 6.57 -5.54
C LEU A 104 16.95 5.37 -6.49
N MET A 105 15.74 4.86 -6.72
CA MET A 105 15.47 3.81 -7.71
C MET A 105 15.28 4.44 -9.10
N PRO A 106 16.10 4.09 -10.10
CA PRO A 106 15.91 4.55 -11.47
C PRO A 106 14.74 3.76 -12.10
N MET A 107 13.53 4.28 -11.94
CA MET A 107 12.32 3.81 -12.63
C MET A 107 11.98 4.74 -13.80
N ARG A 108 11.23 4.24 -14.77
CA ARG A 108 10.81 5.01 -15.97
C ARG A 108 9.78 6.10 -15.65
N ASP A 109 9.05 5.97 -14.55
CA ASP A 109 8.13 6.98 -14.03
C ASP A 109 8.57 7.36 -12.60
N GLU A 110 8.77 8.66 -12.37
CA GLU A 110 9.15 9.19 -11.07
C GLU A 110 8.05 8.92 -10.03
N GLU A 111 6.79 8.76 -10.44
CA GLU A 111 5.66 8.55 -9.53
C GLU A 111 5.69 7.17 -8.87
N ASP A 112 5.90 6.12 -9.66
CA ASP A 112 5.91 4.72 -9.19
C ASP A 112 7.19 4.36 -8.43
N ALA A 113 8.31 5.01 -8.77
CA ALA A 113 9.58 4.87 -8.04
C ALA A 113 9.43 5.18 -6.55
N HIS A 114 8.64 6.22 -6.24
CA HIS A 114 8.46 6.70 -4.88
C HIS A 114 7.64 5.75 -4.00
N VAL A 115 6.76 4.93 -4.58
CA VAL A 115 5.94 3.97 -3.82
C VAL A 115 6.80 2.79 -3.36
N VAL A 116 7.67 2.29 -4.22
CA VAL A 116 8.63 1.22 -3.87
C VAL A 116 9.63 1.71 -2.82
N ASP A 117 10.20 2.91 -3.01
CA ASP A 117 11.13 3.47 -2.03
C ASP A 117 10.44 3.70 -0.68
N THR A 118 9.18 4.14 -0.68
CA THR A 118 8.38 4.26 0.55
C THR A 118 8.19 2.90 1.22
N ALA A 119 7.82 1.88 0.46
CA ALA A 119 7.62 0.53 0.98
C ALA A 119 8.92 -0.04 1.57
N ILE A 120 10.06 0.12 0.89
CA ILE A 120 11.37 -0.33 1.38
C ILE A 120 11.81 0.46 2.61
N ALA A 121 11.76 1.80 2.56
CA ALA A 121 12.18 2.66 3.66
C ALA A 121 11.32 2.46 4.92
N GLY A 122 10.03 2.18 4.72
CA GLY A 122 9.10 1.84 5.79
C GLY A 122 9.13 0.37 6.21
N GLY A 123 10.03 -0.47 5.68
CA GLY A 123 10.12 -1.88 6.05
C GLY A 123 8.82 -2.67 5.78
N ALA A 124 8.12 -2.33 4.69
CA ALA A 124 6.95 -3.08 4.25
C ALA A 124 7.34 -4.49 3.84
N HIS A 125 6.53 -5.46 4.24
CA HIS A 125 6.66 -6.84 3.75
C HIS A 125 5.92 -7.02 2.41
N LEU A 126 4.83 -6.26 2.22
CA LEU A 126 3.95 -6.35 1.07
C LEU A 126 3.61 -4.95 0.55
N LEU A 127 3.80 -4.71 -0.74
CA LEU A 127 3.28 -3.60 -1.51
C LEU A 127 2.16 -4.12 -2.42
N VAL A 128 1.01 -3.46 -2.40
CA VAL A 128 -0.15 -3.85 -3.22
C VAL A 128 -0.47 -2.77 -4.24
N THR A 129 -0.51 -3.16 -5.52
CA THR A 129 -0.75 -2.24 -6.65
C THR A 129 -1.51 -2.93 -7.77
N ALA A 130 -2.46 -2.20 -8.39
CA ALA A 130 -3.17 -2.67 -9.57
C ALA A 130 -2.38 -2.46 -10.87
N ASN A 131 -1.37 -1.58 -10.86
CA ASN A 131 -0.55 -1.23 -12.02
C ASN A 131 0.74 -2.06 -12.06
N PHE A 132 0.63 -3.38 -11.92
CA PHE A 132 1.80 -4.26 -11.74
C PHE A 132 2.87 -4.10 -12.83
N ASP A 133 2.45 -3.85 -14.06
CA ASP A 133 3.35 -3.73 -15.21
C ASP A 133 4.35 -2.57 -15.06
N ASP A 134 3.97 -1.50 -14.36
CA ASP A 134 4.85 -0.35 -14.08
C ASP A 134 6.00 -0.72 -13.13
N PHE A 135 5.86 -1.84 -12.39
CA PHE A 135 6.85 -2.37 -11.46
C PHE A 135 7.75 -3.45 -12.06
N LEU A 136 7.47 -3.92 -13.29
CA LEU A 136 8.29 -4.92 -13.99
C LEU A 136 9.69 -4.40 -14.35
N GLY A 137 9.89 -3.08 -14.39
CA GLY A 137 11.18 -2.44 -14.63
C GLY A 137 12.15 -2.49 -13.44
N LEU A 138 11.66 -2.85 -12.25
CA LEU A 138 12.51 -3.06 -11.07
C LEU A 138 13.41 -4.28 -11.29
N LYS A 139 14.56 -4.34 -10.61
CA LYS A 139 15.36 -5.57 -10.51
C LYS A 139 14.66 -6.67 -9.66
N GLY A 140 13.34 -6.74 -9.75
CA GLY A 140 12.52 -7.72 -9.08
C GLY A 140 12.49 -9.03 -9.87
N ARG A 141 12.40 -10.14 -9.14
CA ARG A 141 12.14 -11.46 -9.70
C ARG A 141 10.63 -11.66 -9.74
N GLU A 142 10.06 -11.74 -10.94
CA GLU A 142 8.66 -12.13 -11.11
C GLU A 142 8.46 -13.57 -10.59
N MET A 143 7.41 -13.78 -9.80
CA MET A 143 7.07 -15.08 -9.21
C MET A 143 5.76 -15.65 -9.77
N GLU A 144 4.81 -14.78 -10.10
CA GLU A 144 3.55 -15.13 -10.76
C GLU A 144 3.28 -14.07 -11.83
N SER A 145 3.12 -14.50 -13.07
CA SER A 145 3.05 -13.59 -14.23
C SER A 145 1.97 -12.53 -14.06
N GLY A 146 2.36 -11.26 -14.15
CA GLY A 146 1.47 -10.10 -14.06
C GLY A 146 0.81 -9.90 -12.70
N ARG A 147 1.27 -10.60 -11.65
CA ARG A 147 0.55 -10.67 -10.37
C ARG A 147 1.41 -10.60 -9.14
N VAL A 148 2.62 -11.16 -9.18
CA VAL A 148 3.52 -11.22 -8.03
C VAL A 148 4.96 -11.06 -8.47
N ALA A 149 5.67 -10.13 -7.83
CA ALA A 149 7.10 -9.95 -7.96
C ALA A 149 7.75 -9.85 -6.58
N LEU A 150 9.00 -10.26 -6.50
CA LEU A 150 9.86 -10.10 -5.33
C LEU A 150 10.95 -9.08 -5.66
N VAL A 151 10.95 -7.96 -4.95
CA VAL A 151 12.00 -6.94 -5.03
C VAL A 151 12.99 -7.18 -3.89
N GLU A 152 14.22 -7.58 -4.22
CA GLU A 152 15.29 -7.78 -3.25
C GLU A 152 16.35 -6.70 -3.43
N THR A 153 16.69 -6.07 -2.32
CA THR A 153 17.84 -5.17 -2.21
C THR A 153 18.78 -5.69 -1.14
N ALA A 154 19.97 -5.10 -1.03
CA ALA A 154 20.91 -5.46 0.05
C ALA A 154 20.33 -5.23 1.47
N LYS A 155 19.24 -4.47 1.61
CA LYS A 155 18.68 -4.05 2.91
C LYS A 155 17.24 -4.50 3.16
N ALA A 156 16.52 -4.96 2.14
CA ALA A 156 15.09 -5.25 2.24
C ALA A 156 14.64 -6.28 1.20
N ARG A 157 13.59 -7.03 1.57
CA ARG A 157 12.85 -7.93 0.70
C ARG A 157 11.40 -7.48 0.71
N LEU A 158 10.86 -7.12 -0.45
CA LEU A 158 9.51 -6.60 -0.61
C LEU A 158 8.75 -7.45 -1.62
N ILE A 159 7.59 -7.97 -1.22
CA ILE A 159 6.66 -8.60 -2.17
C ILE A 159 5.81 -7.49 -2.78
N VAL A 160 5.74 -7.45 -4.11
CA VAL A 160 4.80 -6.61 -4.85
C VAL A 160 3.71 -7.53 -5.40
N ALA A 161 2.44 -7.23 -5.10
CA ALA A 161 1.34 -8.10 -5.49
C ALA A 161 0.12 -7.33 -6.01
N HIS A 162 -0.57 -7.95 -6.96
CA HIS A 162 -1.87 -7.50 -7.43
C HIS A 162 -2.94 -7.62 -6.32
N PRO A 163 -3.90 -6.68 -6.19
CA PRO A 163 -4.91 -6.66 -5.14
C PRO A 163 -5.62 -8.00 -4.86
N PHE A 164 -5.98 -8.75 -5.91
CA PHE A 164 -6.64 -10.05 -5.75
C PHE A 164 -5.78 -11.07 -4.99
N ARG A 165 -4.48 -11.14 -5.30
CA ARG A 165 -3.55 -12.06 -4.63
C ARG A 165 -3.25 -11.62 -3.21
N ALA A 166 -3.08 -10.30 -3.01
CA ALA A 166 -2.92 -9.73 -1.68
C ALA A 166 -4.11 -10.07 -0.77
N VAL A 167 -5.35 -9.90 -1.24
CA VAL A 167 -6.55 -10.24 -0.46
C VAL A 167 -6.59 -11.73 -0.09
N GLU A 168 -6.27 -12.62 -1.02
CA GLU A 168 -6.23 -14.06 -0.77
C GLU A 168 -5.24 -14.42 0.35
N TRP A 169 -4.02 -13.90 0.29
CA TRP A 169 -2.99 -14.15 1.30
C TRP A 169 -3.33 -13.51 2.65
N LEU A 170 -3.80 -12.27 2.66
CA LEU A 170 -4.15 -11.55 3.88
C LEU A 170 -5.36 -12.17 4.60
N ARG A 171 -6.31 -12.78 3.86
CA ARG A 171 -7.42 -13.52 4.47
C ARG A 171 -6.98 -14.86 5.07
N THR A 172 -5.99 -15.51 4.47
CA THR A 172 -5.54 -16.85 4.87
C THR A 172 -4.35 -16.83 5.83
N GLY A 173 -3.71 -15.66 6.03
CA GLY A 173 -2.47 -15.52 6.78
C GLY A 173 -1.26 -16.17 6.06
N ARG A 174 -1.37 -16.45 4.76
CA ARG A 174 -0.36 -17.19 3.99
C ARG A 174 0.31 -16.30 2.96
N LEU A 175 1.22 -15.44 3.44
CA LEU A 175 2.12 -14.73 2.53
C LEU A 175 3.07 -15.74 1.87
N PRO A 176 3.57 -15.44 0.64
CA PRO A 176 4.66 -16.18 0.04
C PRO A 176 5.81 -16.33 1.03
N VAL A 177 6.31 -17.57 1.19
CA VAL A 177 7.53 -17.80 1.96
C VAL A 177 8.67 -17.17 1.18
N LEU A 178 9.33 -16.19 1.81
CA LEU A 178 10.48 -15.48 1.25
C LEU A 178 11.78 -16.23 1.50
#